data_AF-A0A3A9YQC6-F1
#
_entry.id   AF-A0A3A9YQC6-F1
#
_cell.length_a   1.000
_cell.length_b   1.000
_cell.length_c   1.000
_cell.angle_alpha   90.00
_cell.angle_beta   90.00
_cell.angle_gamma   90.00
#
_symmetry.space_group_name_H-M   'P 1'
#
loop_
_entity.id
_entity.type
_entity.pdbx_description
1 polymer ?
#
loop_
_entity_poly.entity_id
_entity_poly.type
_entity_poly.pdbx_seq_one_letter_code
_entity_poly.pdbx_strand_id
1 'polypeptide(L)'
;IDTNLDQVAVQSPANSGQLAATGKLGVTAGTHAGFDIYSVVRNGRTVANRAYAVLNSATASGIYAADLLTGDVEPVGAFKPTLTVVDLAIPLGQR
;
A
#
# COMPACT_ATOMS: atom_id res chain seq x y z
N ILE A 1 -2.40 5.26 0.75
CA ILE A 1 -2.02 5.24 -0.67
C ILE A 1 -2.94 6.18 -1.44
N ASP A 2 -2.43 6.90 -2.43
CA ASP A 2 -3.19 7.85 -3.25
C ASP A 2 -3.08 7.42 -4.71
N THR A 3 -4.15 6.83 -5.23
CA THR A 3 -4.23 6.32 -6.60
C THR A 3 -4.55 7.40 -7.64
N ASN A 4 -5.00 8.59 -7.22
CA ASN A 4 -5.22 9.69 -8.16
C ASN A 4 -3.89 10.33 -8.58
N LEU A 5 -2.91 10.33 -7.67
CA LEU A 5 -1.58 10.91 -7.90
C LEU A 5 -0.47 9.85 -8.01
N ASP A 6 -0.84 8.57 -8.06
CA ASP A 6 0.07 7.42 -8.10
C ASP A 6 1.21 7.55 -7.09
N GLN A 7 0.86 7.68 -5.80
CA GLN A 7 1.86 7.90 -4.74
C GLN A 7 1.52 7.26 -3.40
N VAL A 8 2.55 7.03 -2.59
CA VAL A 8 2.39 6.90 -1.15
C VAL A 8 2.42 8.30 -0.54
N ALA A 9 1.51 8.52 0.41
CA ALA A 9 1.42 9.77 1.14
C ALA A 9 1.12 9.49 2.61
N VAL A 10 1.69 10.32 3.47
CA VAL A 10 1.47 10.34 4.92
C VAL A 10 0.62 11.54 5.26
N GLN A 11 -0.35 11.36 6.16
CA GLN A 11 -1.02 12.51 6.77
C GLN A 11 -0.09 13.16 7.81
N SER A 12 0.35 14.38 7.52
CA SER A 12 1.22 15.14 8.40
C SER A 12 0.87 16.64 8.31
N PRO A 13 0.52 17.31 9.43
CA PRO A 13 0.32 16.73 10.76
C PRO A 13 -0.85 15.72 10.78
N ALA A 14 -0.82 14.80 11.75
CA ALA A 14 -1.87 13.79 11.89
C ALA A 14 -3.27 14.42 12.01
N ASN A 15 -4.25 13.82 11.33
CA ASN A 15 -5.66 14.25 11.32
C ASN A 15 -5.93 15.68 10.77
N SER A 16 -4.95 16.33 10.15
CA SER A 16 -5.13 17.68 9.56
C SER A 16 -5.82 17.66 8.18
N GLY A 17 -5.98 16.47 7.59
CA GLY A 17 -6.41 16.31 6.20
C GLY A 17 -5.32 16.60 5.16
N GLN A 18 -4.16 17.11 5.56
CA GLN A 18 -3.03 17.34 4.65
C GLN A 18 -2.31 16.03 4.35
N LEU A 19 -2.00 15.78 3.07
CA LEU A 19 -1.24 14.64 2.59
C LEU A 19 0.15 15.11 2.15
N ALA A 20 1.19 14.61 2.82
CA ALA A 20 2.58 14.77 2.42
C ALA A 20 3.01 13.56 1.59
N ALA A 21 3.30 13.77 0.31
CA ALA A 21 3.81 12.70 -0.55
C ALA A 21 5.16 12.20 -0.05
N THR A 22 5.32 10.89 0.03
CA THR A 22 6.62 10.25 0.32
C THR A 22 7.32 9.85 -0.98
N GLY A 23 6.56 9.40 -1.98
CA GLY A 23 7.00 9.34 -3.37
C GLY A 23 6.07 8.52 -4.27
N LYS A 24 6.47 8.31 -5.52
CA LYS A 24 5.61 7.78 -6.60
C LYS A 24 5.60 6.25 -6.61
N LEU A 25 4.47 5.66 -7.01
CA LEU A 25 4.34 4.20 -7.14
C LEU A 25 5.21 3.63 -8.26
N GLY A 26 5.54 4.44 -9.29
CA GLY A 26 6.21 3.95 -10.50
C GLY A 26 5.32 3.13 -11.43
N VAL A 27 4.04 2.97 -11.07
CA VAL A 27 2.98 2.35 -11.87
C VAL A 27 1.73 3.23 -11.86
N THR A 28 0.89 3.12 -12.88
CA THR A 28 -0.43 3.78 -12.91
C THR A 28 -1.46 2.88 -12.24
N ALA A 29 -1.89 3.27 -11.05
CA ALA A 29 -2.92 2.55 -10.31
C ALA A 29 -4.32 2.93 -10.80
N GLY A 30 -5.20 1.94 -10.86
CA GLY A 30 -6.63 2.13 -11.02
C GLY A 30 -7.25 2.75 -9.77
N THR A 31 -8.51 3.19 -9.89
CA THR A 31 -9.22 3.90 -8.82
C THR A 31 -9.34 3.09 -7.53
N HIS A 32 -9.59 1.79 -7.64
CA HIS A 32 -9.70 0.89 -6.49
C HIS A 32 -8.32 0.35 -6.11
N ALA A 33 -7.99 0.42 -4.82
CA ALA A 33 -6.79 -0.20 -4.27
C ALA A 33 -7.01 -0.58 -2.80
N GLY A 34 -6.37 -1.68 -2.41
CA GLY A 34 -6.21 -2.09 -1.01
C GLY A 34 -4.83 -1.71 -0.53
N PHE A 35 -4.69 -1.37 0.75
CA PHE A 35 -3.39 -1.07 1.33
C PHE A 35 -3.37 -1.38 2.82
N ASP A 36 -2.39 -2.17 3.24
CA ASP A 36 -2.20 -2.50 4.65
C ASP A 36 -0.72 -2.61 5.00
N ILE A 37 -0.40 -2.42 6.27
CA ILE A 37 0.97 -2.39 6.79
C ILE A 37 1.13 -3.47 7.86
N TYR A 38 2.02 -4.42 7.59
CA TYR A 38 2.52 -5.34 8.61
C TYR A 38 3.58 -4.65 9.46
N SER A 39 3.34 -4.56 10.77
CA SER A 39 4.27 -4.02 11.76
C SER A 39 4.97 -5.15 12.51
N VAL A 40 6.31 -5.15 12.52
CA VAL A 40 7.07 -5.99 13.46
C VAL A 40 7.11 -5.26 14.80
N VAL A 41 6.62 -5.91 15.86
CA VAL A 41 6.59 -5.34 17.21
C VAL A 41 7.57 -6.06 18.13
N ARG A 42 8.50 -5.31 18.73
CA ARG A 42 9.39 -5.81 19.80
C ARG A 42 9.20 -4.98 21.05
N ASN A 43 8.96 -5.64 22.19
CA ASN A 43 8.73 -4.98 23.49
C ASN A 43 7.62 -3.91 23.44
N GLY A 44 6.51 -4.21 22.74
CA GLY A 44 5.37 -3.30 22.61
C GLY A 44 5.62 -2.09 21.69
N ARG A 45 6.73 -2.06 20.95
CA ARG A 45 7.06 -0.97 20.02
C ARG A 45 7.28 -1.49 18.60
N THR A 46 6.72 -0.80 17.61
CA THR A 46 7.00 -1.09 16.20
C THR A 46 8.46 -0.80 15.90
N VAL A 47 9.16 -1.77 15.29
CA VAL A 47 10.59 -1.68 14.93
C VAL A 47 10.83 -1.81 13.43
N ALA A 48 9.85 -2.29 12.68
CA ALA A 48 9.88 -2.34 11.22
C ALA A 48 8.45 -2.36 10.68
N ASN A 49 8.28 -1.85 9.47
CA ASN A 49 7.03 -1.86 8.73
C ASN A 49 7.26 -2.51 7.37
N ARG A 50 6.30 -3.29 6.90
CA ARG A 50 6.26 -3.82 5.55
C ARG A 50 4.87 -3.59 5.00
N ALA A 51 4.78 -2.71 4.01
CA ALA A 51 3.51 -2.36 3.41
C ALA A 51 3.23 -3.21 2.17
N TYR A 52 1.95 -3.53 1.98
CA TYR A 52 1.46 -4.22 0.81
C TYR A 52 0.27 -3.47 0.24
N ALA A 53 0.19 -3.45 -1.09
CA ALA A 53 -0.91 -2.88 -1.81
C ALA A 53 -1.53 -3.92 -2.75
N VAL A 54 -2.85 -3.89 -2.87
CA VAL A 54 -3.52 -4.41 -4.06
C VAL A 54 -3.74 -3.25 -5.00
N LEU A 55 -3.07 -3.27 -6.16
CA LEU A 55 -3.25 -2.24 -7.18
C LEU A 55 -3.96 -2.84 -8.38
N ASN A 56 -5.01 -2.17 -8.80
CA ASN A 56 -5.71 -2.48 -10.03
C ASN A 56 -5.05 -1.77 -11.21
N SER A 57 -5.09 -2.40 -12.37
CA SER A 57 -4.86 -1.78 -13.67
C SER A 57 -6.15 -1.86 -14.48
N ALA A 58 -6.12 -1.44 -15.75
CA ALA A 58 -7.27 -1.59 -16.63
C ALA A 58 -7.72 -3.06 -16.82
N THR A 59 -6.83 -4.04 -16.61
CA THR A 59 -7.06 -5.44 -17.00
C THR A 59 -6.81 -6.47 -15.90
N ALA A 60 -6.19 -6.09 -14.79
CA ALA A 60 -5.85 -7.03 -13.72
C ALA A 60 -5.60 -6.36 -12.36
N SER A 61 -5.81 -7.13 -11.29
CA SER A 61 -5.38 -6.81 -9.93
C SER A 61 -4.06 -7.52 -9.60
N GLY A 62 -3.09 -6.79 -9.04
CA GLY A 62 -1.81 -7.33 -8.56
C GLY A 62 -1.60 -7.05 -7.08
N ILE A 63 -0.76 -7.87 -6.43
CA ILE A 63 -0.25 -7.62 -5.08
C ILE A 63 1.17 -7.06 -5.21
N TYR A 64 1.43 -5.96 -4.51
CA TYR A 64 2.69 -5.25 -4.52
C TYR A 64 3.23 -5.09 -3.10
N ALA A 65 4.54 -5.21 -2.93
CA ALA A 65 5.22 -4.64 -1.78
C ALA A 65 5.43 -3.14 -2.04
N ALA A 66 5.22 -2.30 -1.03
CA ALA A 66 5.36 -0.86 -1.16
C ALA A 66 6.40 -0.33 -0.16
N ASP A 67 7.33 0.51 -0.64
CA ASP A 67 8.22 1.28 0.21
C ASP A 67 7.50 2.52 0.73
N LEU A 68 7.42 2.68 2.05
CA LEU A 68 6.69 3.79 2.67
C LEU A 68 7.41 5.15 2.53
N LEU A 69 8.72 5.13 2.34
CA LEU A 69 9.57 6.33 2.28
C LEU A 69 9.77 6.81 0.85
N THR A 70 9.95 5.92 -0.12
CA THR A 70 10.14 6.28 -1.53
C THR A 70 8.84 6.21 -2.34
N GLY A 71 7.84 5.49 -1.84
CA GLY A 71 6.60 5.23 -2.53
C GLY A 71 6.67 4.16 -3.62
N ASP A 72 7.88 3.68 -3.97
CA ASP A 72 8.04 2.68 -5.02
C ASP A 72 7.31 1.39 -4.67
N VAL A 73 6.76 0.73 -5.69
CA VAL A 73 6.12 -0.58 -5.54
C VAL A 73 6.77 -1.65 -6.39
N GLU A 74 6.90 -2.85 -5.81
CA GLU A 74 7.42 -4.04 -6.48
C GLU A 74 6.33 -5.12 -6.54
N PRO A 75 6.08 -5.74 -7.71
CA PRO A 75 5.09 -6.80 -7.83
C PRO A 75 5.54 -8.06 -7.07
N VAL A 76 4.67 -8.59 -6.21
CA VAL A 76 4.93 -9.81 -5.43
C VAL A 76 3.89 -10.92 -5.66
N GLY A 77 2.83 -10.62 -6.40
CA GLY A 77 1.82 -11.59 -6.78
C GLY A 77 0.76 -11.02 -7.71
N ALA A 78 -0.08 -11.89 -8.27
CA ALA A 78 -1.17 -11.50 -9.14
C ALA A 78 -2.42 -12.34 -8.87
N PHE A 79 -3.59 -11.73 -9.06
CA PHE A 79 -4.86 -12.45 -9.05
C PHE A 79 -5.22 -12.93 -10.46
N LYS A 80 -6.21 -13.84 -10.55
CA LYS A 80 -6.75 -14.24 -11.85
C LYS A 80 -7.33 -13.00 -12.55
N PRO A 81 -7.12 -12.80 -13.86
CA PRO A 81 -7.61 -11.61 -14.57
C PRO A 81 -9.13 -11.39 -14.52
N THR A 82 -9.90 -12.44 -14.21
CA THR A 82 -11.36 -12.38 -14.05
C THR A 82 -11.80 -11.87 -12.68
N LEU A 83 -10.88 -11.64 -11.74
CA LEU A 83 -11.17 -11.18 -10.39
C LEU A 83 -10.64 -9.76 -10.22
N THR A 84 -11.54 -8.85 -9.87
CA THR A 84 -11.17 -7.52 -9.38
C THR A 84 -11.08 -7.58 -7.87
N VAL A 85 -9.87 -7.40 -7.35
CA VAL A 85 -9.62 -7.31 -5.91
C VAL A 85 -9.42 -5.85 -5.54
N VAL A 86 -10.23 -5.35 -4.61
CA VAL A 86 -10.25 -3.94 -4.24
C VAL A 86 -9.63 -3.69 -2.86
N ASP A 87 -9.40 -4.74 -2.07
CA ASP A 87 -8.86 -4.59 -0.72
C ASP A 87 -8.01 -5.80 -0.29
N LEU A 88 -7.16 -5.59 0.71
CA LEU A 88 -6.35 -6.59 1.39
C LEU A 88 -6.21 -6.18 2.86
N ALA A 89 -6.39 -7.14 3.75
CA ALA A 89 -6.06 -6.99 5.17
C ALA A 89 -5.07 -8.09 5.59
N ILE A 90 -4.08 -7.70 6.38
CA ILE A 90 -3.08 -8.58 6.97
C ILE A 90 -3.50 -8.90 8.41
N PRO A 91 -3.52 -10.18 8.81
CA PRO A 91 -3.96 -10.57 10.14
C PRO A 91 -3.24 -9.85 11.29
N LEU A 92 -3.97 -9.72 12.40
CA LEU A 92 -3.47 -9.22 13.68
C LEU A 92 -2.62 -10.28 14.39
N GLY A 93 -1.90 -9.89 15.45
CA GLY A 93 -1.02 -10.79 16.22
C GLY A 93 0.39 -10.91 15.64
N GLN A 94 0.87 -9.82 15.05
CA GLN A 94 2.15 -9.68 14.36
C GLN A 94 3.28 -9.76 15.40
N ARG A 95 3.90 -10.93 15.51
CA ARG A 95 5.04 -11.23 16.42
C ARG A 95 6.36 -11.16 15.68
#